data_AF-X0Y5L1-F1
#
_entry.id   AF-X0Y5L1-F1
#
_cell.length_a   1.000
_cell.length_b   1.000
_cell.length_c   1.000
_cell.angle_alpha   90.00
_cell.angle_beta   90.00
_cell.angle_gamma   90.00
#
_symmetry.space_group_name_H-M   'P 1'
#
loop_
_entity.id
_entity.type
_entity.pdbx_description
1 polymer ?
#
loop_
_entity_poly.entity_id
_entity_poly.type
_entity_poly.pdbx_seq_one_letter_code
_entity_poly.pdbx_strand_id
1 'polypeptide(L)'
;AELLERVVGVEEDLKVGPIKMTEPLMLNVNSSATVGVVTSLKKGHISCRLKLPVCADAGSNVTISRRIGDRFRLIGYGVIKG
;
A
#
# COMPACT_ATOMS: atom_id res chain seq x y z
N ALA A 1 -2.16 -0.63 9.04
CA ALA A 1 -2.14 -1.22 7.68
C ALA A 1 -2.36 -2.71 7.85
N GLU A 2 -3.39 -3.22 7.20
CA GLU A 2 -3.78 -4.63 7.24
C GLU A 2 -3.49 -5.22 5.86
N LEU A 3 -2.73 -6.32 5.85
CA LEU A 3 -2.35 -7.02 4.64
C LEU A 3 -3.28 -8.20 4.44
N LEU A 4 -3.64 -8.46 3.19
CA LEU A 4 -4.41 -9.63 2.81
C LEU A 4 -3.53 -10.87 2.94
N GLU A 5 -4.12 -12.01 3.29
CA GLU A 5 -3.37 -13.27 3.38
C GLU A 5 -2.88 -13.74 1.99
N ARG A 6 -3.61 -13.37 0.94
CA ARG A 6 -3.37 -13.75 -0.45
C ARG A 6 -3.48 -12.54 -1.38
N VAL A 7 -2.66 -12.54 -2.42
CA VAL A 7 -2.73 -11.53 -3.48
C VAL A 7 -3.99 -11.75 -4.31
N VAL A 8 -4.82 -10.71 -4.45
CA VAL A 8 -6.06 -10.79 -5.24
C VAL A 8 -5.73 -10.77 -6.74
N GLY A 9 -6.31 -11.68 -7.52
CA GLY A 9 -6.24 -11.69 -8.98
C GLY A 9 -5.05 -12.48 -9.58
N VAL A 10 -4.45 -13.41 -8.82
CA VAL A 10 -3.52 -14.41 -9.37
C VAL A 10 -4.14 -15.79 -9.19
N GLU A 11 -3.98 -16.68 -10.19
CA GLU A 11 -4.37 -18.10 -10.08
C GLU A 11 -3.48 -18.85 -9.07
N GLU A 12 -2.23 -18.41 -8.92
CA GLU A 12 -1.29 -18.96 -7.94
C GLU A 12 -1.48 -18.32 -6.57
N ASP A 13 -1.40 -19.16 -5.54
CA ASP A 13 -1.55 -18.86 -4.12
C ASP A 13 -0.37 -18.04 -3.56
N LEU A 14 -0.10 -16.88 -4.16
CA LEU A 14 0.99 -15.98 -3.77
C LEU A 14 0.65 -15.33 -2.42
N LYS A 15 1.34 -15.80 -1.38
CA LYS A 15 1.29 -15.19 -0.05
C LYS A 15 1.81 -13.77 -0.10
N VAL A 16 1.09 -12.84 0.53
CA VAL A 16 1.54 -11.47 0.69
C VAL A 16 2.69 -11.44 1.70
N GLY A 17 3.91 -11.23 1.21
CA GLY A 17 5.06 -11.01 2.06
C GLY A 17 4.98 -9.67 2.81
N PRO A 18 5.72 -9.51 3.93
CA PRO A 18 5.76 -8.24 4.65
C PRO A 18 6.27 -7.11 3.75
N ILE A 19 5.80 -5.90 4.05
CA ILE A 19 6.28 -4.67 3.40
C ILE A 19 7.71 -4.39 3.83
N LYS A 20 8.56 -3.99 2.89
CA LYS A 20 9.98 -3.71 3.15
C LYS A 20 10.26 -2.21 3.22
N MET A 21 11.34 -1.86 3.91
CA MET A 21 11.87 -0.48 3.89
C MET A 21 12.27 -0.10 2.46
N THR A 22 12.07 1.17 2.11
CA THR A 22 12.46 1.75 0.82
C THR A 22 11.73 1.14 -0.39
N GLU A 23 10.70 0.32 -0.15
CA GLU A 23 9.90 -0.29 -1.20
C GLU A 23 8.89 0.72 -1.78
N PRO A 24 8.78 0.84 -3.11
CA PRO A 24 7.72 1.62 -3.74
C PRO A 24 6.39 0.84 -3.72
N LEU A 25 5.36 1.47 -3.15
CA LEU A 25 4.00 0.97 -3.13
C LEU A 25 3.08 1.95 -3.86
N MET A 26 2.08 1.42 -4.55
CA MET A 26 1.00 2.22 -5.11
C MET A 26 -0.10 2.36 -4.05
N LEU A 27 -0.46 3.61 -3.77
CA LEU A 27 -1.46 3.98 -2.80
C LEU A 27 -2.61 4.63 -3.55
N ASN A 28 -3.81 4.04 -3.45
CA ASN A 28 -5.01 4.69 -3.94
C ASN A 28 -5.80 5.21 -2.76
N VAL A 29 -6.03 6.53 -2.77
CA VAL A 29 -6.79 7.25 -1.76
C VAL A 29 -7.92 7.96 -2.48
N ASN A 30 -9.16 7.57 -2.19
CA ASN A 30 -10.33 8.04 -2.93
C ASN A 30 -10.15 7.84 -4.45
N SER A 31 -10.20 8.91 -5.25
CA SER A 31 -9.96 8.90 -6.70
C SER A 31 -8.49 9.08 -7.09
N SER A 32 -7.59 9.34 -6.14
CA SER A 32 -6.18 9.65 -6.40
C SER A 32 -5.31 8.40 -6.29
N ALA A 33 -4.49 8.13 -7.31
CA ALA A 33 -3.45 7.10 -7.30
C ALA A 33 -2.07 7.76 -7.24
N THR A 34 -1.25 7.39 -6.26
CA THR A 34 0.11 7.92 -6.11
C THR A 34 1.08 6.80 -5.73
N VAL A 35 2.36 7.01 -5.98
CA VAL A 35 3.42 6.10 -5.50
C VAL A 35 3.96 6.64 -4.18
N GLY A 36 4.01 5.80 -3.16
CA GLY A 36 4.64 6.06 -1.88
C GLY A 36 5.87 5.17 -1.68
N VAL A 37 6.99 5.75 -1.25
CA VAL A 37 8.18 4.99 -0.84
C VAL A 37 8.16 4.83 0.67
N VAL A 38 8.26 3.60 1.15
CA VAL A 38 8.24 3.30 2.60
C VAL A 38 9.47 3.88 3.28
N THR A 39 9.26 4.75 4.27
CA THR A 39 10.31 5.40 5.05
C THR A 39 10.44 4.87 6.47
N SER A 40 9.37 4.27 7.02
CA SER A 40 9.40 3.66 8.35
C SER A 40 8.36 2.55 8.46
N LEU A 41 8.74 1.48 9.16
CA LEU A 41 7.88 0.36 9.51
C LEU A 41 7.78 0.27 11.03
N LYS A 42 6.57 0.39 11.55
CA LYS A 42 6.23 0.15 12.96
C LYS A 42 5.13 -0.90 13.03
N LYS A 43 4.96 -1.55 14.18
CA LYS A 43 3.92 -2.59 14.35
C LYS A 43 2.54 -2.01 14.01
N GLY A 44 1.95 -2.47 12.91
CA GLY A 44 0.63 -2.02 12.42
C GLY A 44 0.62 -0.65 11.71
N HIS A 45 1.75 0.06 11.64
CA HIS A 45 1.84 1.41 11.06
C HIS A 45 2.98 1.50 10.04
N ILE A 46 2.70 2.19 8.94
CA ILE A 46 3.66 2.37 7.84
C ILE A 46 3.70 3.85 7.52
N SER A 47 4.90 4.41 7.46
CA SER A 47 5.12 5.77 6.99
C SER A 47 5.67 5.70 5.57
N CYS A 48 5.04 6.42 4.66
CA CYS A 48 5.44 6.49 3.26
C CYS A 48 5.66 7.94 2.86
N ARG A 49 6.73 8.21 2.11
CA ARG A 49 6.92 9.47 1.40
C ARG A 49 6.24 9.37 0.04
N LEU A 50 5.25 10.22 -0.20
CA LEU A 50 4.53 10.25 -1.47
C LEU A 50 5.36 10.94 -2.56
N LYS A 51 5.34 10.40 -3.77
CA LYS A 51 5.96 11.01 -4.95
C LYS A 51 5.12 12.17 -5.49
N LEU A 52 3.80 12.01 -5.46
CA LEU A 52 2.83 13.07 -5.76
C LEU A 52 1.97 13.31 -4.53
N PRO A 53 1.79 14.57 -4.09
CA PRO A 53 0.90 14.89 -2.98
C PRO A 53 -0.54 14.50 -3.33
N VAL A 54 -1.30 14.10 -2.32
CA VAL A 54 -2.71 13.72 -2.45
C VAL A 54 -3.56 14.53 -1.48
N CYS A 55 -4.78 14.85 -1.88
CA CYS A 55 -5.77 15.47 -1.01
C CYS A 55 -6.59 14.36 -0.33
N ALA A 56 -6.49 14.25 0.99
CA ALA A 56 -7.24 13.28 1.78
C ALA A 56 -7.32 13.73 3.24
N ASP A 57 -8.46 13.41 3.88
CA ASP A 57 -8.66 13.65 5.29
C ASP A 57 -8.05 12.54 6.15
N ALA A 58 -7.69 12.86 7.39
CA ALA A 58 -7.38 11.86 8.40
C ALA A 58 -8.59 10.92 8.59
N GLY A 59 -8.36 9.61 8.62
CA GLY A 59 -9.44 8.63 8.60
C GLY A 59 -9.83 8.13 7.20
N SER A 60 -9.32 8.73 6.13
CA SER A 60 -9.57 8.24 4.77
C SER A 60 -9.02 6.83 4.55
N ASN A 61 -9.78 6.00 3.85
CA ASN A 61 -9.36 4.66 3.45
C ASN A 61 -8.33 4.72 2.33
N VAL A 62 -7.30 3.90 2.44
CA VAL A 62 -6.22 3.77 1.46
C VAL A 62 -6.05 2.32 1.10
N THR A 63 -6.04 2.01 -0.19
CA THR A 63 -5.63 0.69 -0.66
C THR A 63 -4.13 0.68 -0.95
N ILE A 64 -3.50 -0.45 -0.66
CA ILE A 64 -2.07 -0.65 -0.80
C ILE A 64 -1.86 -1.70 -1.87
N SER A 65 -1.21 -1.32 -2.96
CA SER A 65 -0.87 -2.19 -4.07
C SER A 65 0.64 -2.30 -4.22
N ARG A 66 1.11 -3.52 -4.49
CA ARG A 66 2.53 -3.85 -4.70
C ARG A 66 2.73 -4.24 -6.15
N ARG A 67 3.87 -3.83 -6.73
CA ARG A 67 4.25 -4.31 -8.05
C ARG A 67 4.75 -5.75 -7.94
N ILE A 68 4.07 -6.68 -8.62
CA ILE A 68 4.45 -8.10 -8.69
C ILE A 68 4.54 -8.46 -10.17
N GLY A 69 5.77 -8.67 -10.66
CA GLY A 69 6.06 -8.71 -12.09
C GLY A 69 5.77 -7.35 -12.76
N ASP A 70 4.93 -7.35 -13.78
CA ASP A 70 4.58 -6.15 -14.56
C ASP A 70 3.27 -5.48 -14.15
N ARG A 71 2.58 -5.98 -13.12
CA ARG A 71 1.30 -5.43 -12.68
C ARG A 71 1.33 -5.03 -11.21
N PHE A 72 0.56 -3.98 -10.89
CA PHE A 72 0.21 -3.68 -9.51
C PHE A 72 -0.89 -4.62 -9.06
N ARG A 73 -0.69 -5.23 -7.90
CA ARG A 73 -1.66 -6.12 -7.28
C ARG A 73 -2.00 -5.62 -5.90
N LEU A 74 -3.28 -5.70 -5.55
CA LEU A 74 -3.77 -5.30 -4.25
C LEU A 74 -3.22 -6.27 -3.19
N ILE A 75 -2.57 -5.72 -2.18
CA ILE A 75 -1.97 -6.51 -1.09
C ILE A 75 -2.56 -6.17 0.29
N GLY A 76 -3.34 -5.10 0.40
CA GLY A 76 -3.89 -4.68 1.68
C GLY A 76 -4.59 -3.34 1.62
N TYR A 77 -5.00 -2.88 2.79
CA TYR A 77 -5.61 -1.58 3.00
C TYR A 77 -5.14 -0.95 4.32
N GLY A 78 -5.44 0.32 4.48
CA GLY A 78 -5.12 1.07 5.69
C GLY A 78 -5.97 2.32 5.79
N VAL A 79 -5.78 3.03 6.88
CA VAL A 79 -6.45 4.28 7.19
C VAL A 79 -5.38 5.34 7.42
N ILE A 80 -5.55 6.52 6.81
CA ILE A 80 -4.62 7.64 7.00
C ILE A 80 -4.69 8.10 8.45
N LYS A 81 -3.53 8.16 9.10
CA LYS A 81 -3.34 8.78 10.41
C LYS A 81 -2.31 9.92 10.26
N GLY A 82 -2.63 11.07 10.83
CA GLY A 82 -1.71 12.20 10.96
C GLY A 82 -0.63 11.95 12.00
#